data_AF-A0A835I7R6-F1
#
_entry.id   AF-A0A835I7R6-F1
#
_cell.length_a   1.000
_cell.length_b   1.000
_cell.length_c   1.000
_cell.angle_alpha   90.00
_cell.angle_beta   90.00
_cell.angle_gamma   90.00
#
_symmetry.space_group_name_H-M   'P 1'
#
loop_
_entity.id
_entity.type
_entity.pdbx_description
1 polymer ?
#
loop_
_entity_poly.entity_id
_entity_poly.type
_entity_poly.pdbx_seq_one_letter_code
_entity_poly.pdbx_strand_id
1 'polypeptide(L)'
;MKVTSQLVSFDKNASDKCFYFTVLYAAGIVNELGPDDTRTASCILGLQLAGSAIGKMSKGVDSKHFKLFFGVVVGAFAAAMVLLGLVMVYRFWNKRQKHKEGHVKFVSHAKATLKPHTGAIWFQIGEVKLATDGFSQRNLIAGYGVVYKGTLSDGTKVAVKKIMDLDSKRGEEFFNEVEIISTIKHRNLLPLRGCCATSDDLEGHISEVLDASIRDGGPRGVMERFVLVGILCAHVMVALRPTISEALKMLEGDIDIPRLPDRPLPLSHESFRSSLLSSRSTSTTTRLR
;
A
#
# COMPACT_ATOMS: atom_id res chain seq x y z
N MET A 1 -35.82 23.75 46.97
CA MET A 1 -34.78 22.91 46.32
C MET A 1 -35.21 22.28 44.98
N LYS A 2 -36.15 22.89 44.22
CA LYS A 2 -36.57 22.37 42.90
C LYS A 2 -35.64 22.83 41.76
N VAL A 3 -35.06 24.02 41.88
CA VAL A 3 -34.16 24.61 40.88
C VAL A 3 -32.76 23.98 40.95
N THR A 4 -32.24 23.76 42.18
CA THR A 4 -30.93 23.13 42.39
C THR A 4 -30.90 21.68 41.89
N SER A 5 -31.98 20.92 42.08
CA SER A 5 -32.09 19.54 41.57
C SER A 5 -32.16 19.49 40.05
N GLN A 6 -32.80 20.47 39.40
CA GLN A 6 -32.79 20.58 37.93
C GLN A 6 -31.40 20.97 37.39
N LEU A 7 -30.69 21.90 38.03
CA LEU A 7 -29.35 22.32 37.58
C LEU A 7 -28.31 21.19 37.70
N VAL A 8 -28.34 20.41 38.80
CA VAL A 8 -27.47 19.24 39.00
C VAL A 8 -27.76 18.10 38.01
N SER A 9 -28.96 18.06 37.43
CA SER A 9 -29.30 17.07 36.39
C SER A 9 -28.62 17.35 35.04
N PHE A 10 -28.32 18.62 34.75
CA PHE A 10 -27.60 19.03 33.53
C PHE A 10 -26.07 18.88 33.68
N ASP A 11 -25.53 19.10 34.88
CA ASP A 11 -24.12 18.82 35.19
C ASP A 11 -23.95 18.32 36.63
N LYS A 12 -23.55 17.05 36.79
CA LYS A 12 -23.41 16.39 38.08
C LYS A 12 -22.25 16.93 38.93
N ASN A 13 -21.28 17.63 38.33
CA ASN A 13 -20.07 18.10 39.01
C ASN A 13 -20.17 19.57 39.48
N ALA A 14 -21.32 20.22 39.25
CA ALA A 14 -21.51 21.66 39.45
C ALA A 14 -21.99 22.06 40.86
N SER A 15 -22.13 21.11 41.79
CA SER A 15 -22.82 21.27 43.10
C SER A 15 -22.44 22.55 43.85
N ASP A 16 -21.15 22.83 44.02
CA ASP A 16 -20.70 23.95 44.87
C ASP A 16 -20.70 25.31 44.15
N LYS A 17 -20.67 25.31 42.82
CA LYS A 17 -20.66 26.54 42.01
C LYS A 17 -22.07 27.08 41.72
N CYS A 18 -23.10 26.23 41.83
CA CYS A 18 -24.49 26.62 41.56
C CYS A 18 -25.19 27.34 42.73
N PHE A 19 -24.60 27.36 43.93
CA PHE A 19 -25.18 28.09 45.07
C PHE A 19 -25.34 29.59 44.77
N TYR A 20 -24.28 30.22 44.26
CA TYR A 20 -24.30 31.65 43.91
C TYR A 20 -25.32 31.95 42.82
N PHE A 21 -25.46 31.12 41.79
CA PHE A 21 -26.49 31.28 40.77
C PHE A 21 -27.91 31.16 41.34
N THR A 22 -28.12 30.26 42.31
CA THR A 22 -29.42 30.10 42.96
C THR A 22 -29.77 31.31 43.82
N VAL A 23 -28.80 31.83 44.59
CA VAL A 23 -28.97 33.06 45.39
C VAL A 23 -29.27 34.25 44.48
N LEU A 24 -28.54 34.36 43.38
CA LEU A 24 -28.66 35.43 42.40
C LEU A 24 -30.01 35.41 41.66
N TYR A 25 -30.49 34.22 41.29
CA TYR A 25 -31.82 34.03 40.70
C TYR A 25 -32.95 34.31 41.71
N ALA A 26 -32.80 33.85 42.95
CA ALA A 26 -33.76 34.15 44.02
C ALA A 26 -33.85 35.65 44.29
N ALA A 27 -32.71 36.37 44.28
CA ALA A 27 -32.69 37.83 44.37
C ALA A 27 -33.45 38.48 43.21
N GLY A 28 -33.36 37.94 41.99
CA GLY A 28 -34.13 38.40 40.83
C GLY A 28 -35.64 38.18 40.95
N ILE A 29 -36.08 37.10 41.60
CA ILE A 29 -37.51 36.84 41.88
C ILE A 29 -38.06 37.74 42.97
N VAL A 30 -37.27 38.02 44.01
CA VAL A 30 -37.72 38.89 45.13
C VAL A 30 -37.73 40.36 44.72
N ASN A 31 -36.96 40.75 43.68
CA ASN A 31 -37.03 42.08 43.11
C ASN A 31 -38.42 42.35 42.50
N GLU A 32 -38.98 43.55 42.71
CA GLU A 32 -40.36 43.88 42.29
C GLU A 32 -40.61 43.70 40.78
N LEU A 33 -39.57 43.84 39.96
CA LEU A 33 -39.64 43.70 38.50
C LEU A 33 -39.51 42.24 38.01
N GLY A 34 -39.04 41.33 38.87
CA GLY A 34 -38.82 39.92 38.54
C GLY A 34 -37.58 39.64 37.68
N PRO A 35 -37.26 38.35 37.44
CA PRO A 35 -36.05 37.94 36.72
C PRO A 35 -36.17 38.06 35.19
N ASP A 36 -37.39 38.14 34.66
CA ASP A 36 -37.65 38.28 33.22
C ASP A 36 -37.54 39.74 32.74
N ASP A 37 -37.45 40.70 33.66
CA ASP A 37 -37.17 42.09 33.33
C ASP A 37 -35.70 42.25 32.89
N THR A 38 -35.52 42.88 31.71
CA THR A 38 -34.21 42.99 31.06
C THR A 38 -33.20 43.82 31.85
N ARG A 39 -33.65 44.81 32.64
CA ARG A 39 -32.75 45.62 33.49
C ARG A 39 -32.31 44.85 34.72
N THR A 40 -33.23 44.13 35.34
CA THR A 40 -32.96 43.26 36.48
C THR A 40 -31.98 42.15 36.08
N ALA A 41 -32.21 41.48 34.95
CA ALA A 41 -31.29 40.47 34.42
C ALA A 41 -29.91 41.06 34.07
N SER A 42 -29.86 42.28 33.51
CA SER A 42 -28.60 42.94 33.17
C SER A 42 -27.75 43.30 34.40
N CYS A 43 -28.39 43.80 35.47
CA CYS A 43 -27.70 44.16 36.70
C CYS A 43 -27.23 42.92 37.48
N ILE A 44 -28.08 41.89 37.54
CA ILE A 44 -27.83 40.66 38.28
C ILE A 44 -26.77 39.78 37.60
N LEU A 45 -26.84 39.61 36.28
CA LEU A 45 -25.92 38.73 35.53
C LEU A 45 -24.73 39.49 34.91
N GLY A 46 -24.67 40.81 35.06
CA GLY A 46 -23.61 41.67 34.50
C GLY A 46 -23.56 41.68 32.98
N LEU A 47 -24.55 41.08 32.29
CA LEU A 47 -24.64 41.07 30.85
C LEU A 47 -25.35 42.35 30.38
N GLN A 48 -24.71 43.12 29.51
CA GLN A 48 -25.36 44.22 28.79
C GLN A 48 -26.33 43.64 27.73
N LEU A 49 -27.50 43.17 28.15
CA LEU A 49 -28.60 42.84 27.24
C LEU A 49 -29.24 44.17 26.81
N ALA A 50 -28.83 44.63 25.63
CA ALA A 50 -29.19 45.92 25.06
C ALA A 50 -30.71 46.19 25.08
N GLY A 51 -31.10 47.31 25.71
CA GLY A 51 -32.48 47.79 25.69
C GLY A 51 -32.67 49.16 26.34
N SER A 52 -32.46 50.23 25.56
CA SER A 52 -32.88 51.62 25.80
C SER A 52 -32.17 52.44 26.89
N ALA A 53 -31.01 52.98 26.51
CA ALA A 53 -30.67 54.37 26.83
C ALA A 53 -30.84 55.21 25.56
N ILE A 54 -31.97 55.94 25.48
CA ILE A 54 -32.10 57.10 24.58
C ILE A 54 -31.21 58.19 25.17
N GLY A 55 -29.95 58.20 24.75
CA GLY A 55 -29.03 59.30 24.90
C GLY A 55 -28.43 59.59 23.54
N LYS A 56 -28.80 60.74 22.95
CA LYS A 56 -28.31 61.21 21.64
C LYS A 56 -26.78 61.07 21.54
N MET A 57 -26.31 60.23 20.63
CA MET A 57 -25.04 60.46 19.94
C MET A 57 -25.24 60.20 18.44
N SER A 58 -25.55 61.28 17.72
CA SER A 58 -25.32 61.33 16.28
C SER A 58 -23.81 61.29 16.03
N LYS A 59 -23.34 60.30 15.28
CA LYS A 59 -22.43 60.49 14.14
C LYS A 59 -22.22 59.15 13.42
N GLY A 60 -22.58 59.14 12.14
CA GLY A 60 -22.58 57.97 11.29
C GLY A 60 -21.23 57.28 11.17
N VAL A 61 -21.26 55.96 11.32
CA VAL A 61 -20.38 55.10 10.53
C VAL A 61 -21.18 54.78 9.27
N ASP A 62 -20.74 55.34 8.15
CA ASP A 62 -21.45 55.24 6.87
C ASP A 62 -21.71 53.76 6.53
N SER A 63 -22.99 53.36 6.41
CA SER A 63 -23.39 52.00 6.04
C SER A 63 -22.78 51.54 4.70
N LYS A 64 -22.30 52.50 3.90
CA LYS A 64 -21.53 52.30 2.69
C LYS A 64 -20.18 51.63 2.97
N HIS A 65 -19.48 52.04 4.04
CA HIS A 65 -18.17 51.46 4.37
C HIS A 65 -18.30 49.99 4.79
N PHE A 66 -19.29 49.63 5.62
CA PHE A 66 -19.46 48.24 6.07
C PHE A 66 -19.81 47.27 4.92
N LYS A 67 -20.67 47.71 3.98
CA LYS A 67 -20.99 46.96 2.75
C LYS A 67 -19.77 46.83 1.82
N LEU A 68 -18.97 47.89 1.72
CA LEU A 68 -17.73 47.90 0.94
C LEU A 68 -16.70 46.92 1.54
N PHE A 69 -16.53 46.91 2.86
CA PHE A 69 -15.61 45.98 3.55
C PHE A 69 -16.01 44.52 3.35
N PHE A 70 -17.28 44.15 3.55
CA PHE A 70 -17.73 42.77 3.33
C PHE A 70 -17.61 42.34 1.86
N GLY A 71 -17.90 43.23 0.91
CA GLY A 71 -17.71 42.94 -0.52
C GLY A 71 -16.27 42.66 -0.90
N VAL A 72 -15.32 43.45 -0.37
CA VAL A 72 -13.88 43.28 -0.62
C VAL A 72 -13.37 41.99 0.02
N VAL A 73 -13.77 41.69 1.25
CA VAL A 73 -13.34 40.46 1.94
C VAL A 73 -13.84 39.21 1.23
N VAL A 74 -15.14 39.14 0.90
CA VAL A 74 -15.71 37.98 0.19
C VAL A 74 -15.08 37.81 -1.19
N GLY A 75 -14.85 38.92 -1.92
CA GLY A 75 -14.17 38.89 -3.22
C GLY A 75 -12.73 38.38 -3.12
N ALA A 76 -11.98 38.83 -2.12
CA ALA A 76 -10.60 38.38 -1.89
C ALA A 76 -10.53 36.89 -1.51
N PHE A 77 -11.43 36.41 -0.64
CA PHE A 77 -11.50 34.98 -0.29
C PHE A 77 -11.87 34.10 -1.49
N ALA A 78 -12.85 34.52 -2.30
CA ALA A 78 -13.23 33.80 -3.51
C ALA A 78 -12.07 33.72 -4.51
N ALA A 79 -11.35 34.82 -4.73
CA ALA A 79 -10.17 34.84 -5.60
C ALA A 79 -9.04 33.93 -5.07
N ALA A 80 -8.79 33.94 -3.76
CA ALA A 80 -7.78 33.09 -3.13
C ALA A 80 -8.10 31.60 -3.28
N MET A 81 -9.37 31.21 -3.12
CA MET A 81 -9.82 29.82 -3.29
C MET A 81 -9.67 29.33 -4.74
N VAL A 82 -9.95 30.19 -5.73
CA VAL A 82 -9.75 29.87 -7.14
C VAL A 82 -8.26 29.69 -7.44
N LEU A 83 -7.40 30.57 -6.94
CA LEU A 83 -5.94 30.45 -7.10
C LEU A 83 -5.39 29.18 -6.44
N LEU A 84 -5.85 28.84 -5.23
CA LEU A 84 -5.49 27.59 -4.56
C LEU A 84 -5.93 26.37 -5.35
N GLY A 85 -7.15 26.37 -5.89
CA GLY A 85 -7.66 25.31 -6.75
C GLY A 85 -6.80 25.10 -8.00
N LEU A 86 -6.45 26.19 -8.70
CA LEU A 86 -5.57 26.14 -9.87
C LEU A 86 -4.17 25.61 -9.52
N VAL A 87 -3.61 26.02 -8.38
CA VAL A 87 -2.32 25.51 -7.90
C VAL A 87 -2.42 24.03 -7.54
N MET A 88 -3.49 23.58 -6.87
CA MET A 88 -3.69 22.15 -6.56
C MET A 88 -3.81 21.32 -7.84
N VAL A 89 -4.60 21.77 -8.82
CA VAL A 89 -4.73 21.10 -10.12
C VAL A 89 -3.37 21.07 -10.83
N TYR A 90 -2.64 22.18 -10.87
CA TYR A 90 -1.31 22.23 -11.47
C TYR A 90 -0.33 21.29 -10.77
N ARG A 91 -0.30 21.27 -9.44
CA ARG A 91 0.55 20.35 -8.66
C ARG A 91 0.15 18.90 -8.86
N PHE A 92 -1.15 18.61 -8.94
CA PHE A 92 -1.67 17.28 -9.21
C PHE A 92 -1.27 16.81 -10.61
N TRP A 93 -1.42 17.66 -11.62
CA TRP A 93 -1.00 17.37 -13.00
C TRP A 93 0.52 17.15 -13.09
N ASN A 94 1.30 18.03 -12.47
CA ASN A 94 2.75 17.96 -12.46
C ASN A 94 3.24 16.71 -11.71
N LYS A 95 2.63 16.37 -10.56
CA LYS A 95 2.91 15.12 -9.84
C LYS A 95 2.59 13.92 -10.73
N ARG A 96 1.43 13.91 -11.39
CA ARG A 96 1.02 12.82 -12.30
C ARG A 96 1.94 12.70 -13.51
N GLN A 97 2.48 13.81 -14.02
CA GLN A 97 3.47 13.78 -15.09
C GLN A 97 4.82 13.22 -14.61
N LYS A 98 5.30 13.60 -13.43
CA LYS A 98 6.58 13.08 -12.89
C LYS A 98 6.58 11.55 -12.71
N HIS A 99 5.45 10.96 -12.30
CA HIS A 99 5.31 9.50 -12.24
C HIS A 99 5.42 8.85 -13.63
N LYS A 100 4.87 9.48 -14.67
CA LYS A 100 4.98 8.99 -16.05
C LYS A 100 6.41 9.10 -16.59
N GLU A 101 7.11 10.20 -16.33
CA GLU A 101 8.49 10.39 -16.78
C GLU A 101 9.46 9.38 -16.15
N GLY A 102 9.30 9.09 -14.85
CA GLY A 102 10.10 8.07 -14.16
C GLY A 102 9.93 6.69 -14.78
N HIS A 103 8.68 6.28 -15.05
CA HIS A 103 8.37 4.99 -15.65
C HIS A 103 8.85 4.90 -17.11
N VAL A 104 8.67 5.95 -17.92
CA VAL A 104 9.13 5.96 -19.31
C VAL A 104 10.65 5.84 -19.39
N LYS A 105 11.39 6.58 -18.55
CA LYS A 105 12.85 6.46 -18.47
C LYS A 105 13.27 5.05 -18.04
N PHE A 106 12.61 4.51 -17.01
CA PHE A 106 12.85 3.17 -16.51
C PHE A 106 12.60 2.06 -17.55
N VAL A 107 11.45 2.09 -18.24
CA VAL A 107 11.11 1.17 -19.33
C VAL A 107 12.07 1.31 -20.51
N SER A 108 12.46 2.55 -20.85
CA SER A 108 13.41 2.79 -21.93
C SER A 108 14.79 2.21 -21.63
N HIS A 109 15.25 2.32 -20.37
CA HIS A 109 16.49 1.74 -19.89
C HIS A 109 16.43 0.21 -19.95
N ALA A 110 15.39 -0.41 -19.39
CA ALA A 110 15.22 -1.85 -19.43
C ALA A 110 15.14 -2.43 -20.86
N LYS A 111 14.42 -1.74 -21.75
CA LYS A 111 14.35 -2.11 -23.16
C LYS A 111 15.70 -2.01 -23.87
N ALA A 112 16.55 -1.06 -23.47
CA ALA A 112 17.91 -0.94 -23.97
C ALA A 112 18.83 -2.05 -23.43
N THR A 113 18.65 -2.48 -22.17
CA THR A 113 19.42 -3.58 -21.55
C THR A 113 19.06 -4.97 -22.11
N LEU A 114 17.80 -5.20 -22.48
CA LEU A 114 17.34 -6.52 -22.95
C LEU A 114 17.61 -6.80 -24.44
N LYS A 115 17.81 -5.76 -25.24
CA LYS A 115 18.09 -5.89 -26.68
C LYS A 115 19.50 -6.35 -27.08
N PRO A 116 20.61 -6.13 -26.34
CA PRO A 116 21.94 -6.35 -26.92
C PRO A 116 22.38 -7.82 -26.91
N HIS A 117 21.93 -8.66 -25.97
CA HIS A 117 22.55 -10.00 -25.77
C HIS A 117 21.60 -11.17 -25.48
N THR A 118 20.33 -10.94 -25.14
CA THR A 118 19.46 -11.97 -24.54
C THR A 118 18.46 -12.63 -25.50
N GLY A 119 18.24 -12.06 -26.69
CA GLY A 119 17.33 -12.63 -27.71
C GLY A 119 15.84 -12.62 -27.31
N ALA A 120 15.51 -12.01 -26.16
CA ALA A 120 14.15 -11.82 -25.70
C ALA A 120 13.47 -10.66 -26.46
N ILE A 121 12.23 -10.87 -26.87
CA ILE A 121 11.45 -9.88 -27.65
C ILE A 121 10.74 -8.91 -26.69
N TRP A 122 10.75 -7.61 -27.02
CA TRP A 122 9.93 -6.63 -26.31
C TRP A 122 8.55 -6.54 -26.96
N PHE A 123 7.52 -7.05 -26.29
CA PHE A 123 6.14 -7.04 -26.77
C PHE A 123 5.41 -5.74 -26.42
N GLN A 124 4.47 -5.32 -27.26
CA GLN A 124 3.50 -4.31 -26.88
C GLN A 124 2.44 -4.93 -25.98
N ILE A 125 1.97 -4.18 -24.97
CA ILE A 125 0.94 -4.69 -24.04
C ILE A 125 -0.35 -5.08 -24.78
N GLY A 126 -0.68 -4.39 -25.87
CA GLY A 126 -1.83 -4.72 -26.72
C GLY A 126 -1.75 -6.12 -27.31
N GLU A 127 -0.57 -6.55 -27.77
CA GLU A 127 -0.35 -7.90 -28.31
C GLU A 127 -0.54 -8.97 -27.24
N VAL A 128 -0.01 -8.73 -26.04
CA VAL A 128 -0.14 -9.66 -24.90
C VAL A 128 -1.58 -9.72 -24.40
N LYS A 129 -2.27 -8.58 -24.37
CA LYS A 129 -3.69 -8.49 -23.99
C LYS A 129 -4.58 -9.24 -24.99
N LEU A 130 -4.32 -9.09 -26.29
CA LEU A 130 -5.03 -9.84 -27.33
C LEU A 130 -4.74 -11.34 -27.20
N ALA A 131 -3.48 -11.72 -27.01
CA ALA A 131 -3.08 -13.11 -26.89
C ALA A 131 -3.74 -13.83 -25.70
N THR A 132 -4.01 -13.11 -24.61
CA THR A 132 -4.61 -13.64 -23.37
C THR A 132 -6.12 -13.41 -23.27
N ASP A 133 -6.74 -12.85 -24.32
CA ASP A 133 -8.15 -12.46 -24.33
C ASP A 133 -8.51 -11.54 -23.14
N GLY A 134 -7.77 -10.44 -23.05
CA GLY A 134 -7.99 -9.42 -22.03
C GLY A 134 -7.58 -9.86 -20.62
N PHE A 135 -6.68 -10.84 -20.46
CA PHE A 135 -6.37 -11.46 -19.17
C PHE A 135 -7.61 -12.12 -18.52
N SER A 136 -8.41 -12.81 -19.32
CA SER A 136 -9.62 -13.46 -18.82
C SER A 136 -9.30 -14.62 -17.86
N GLN A 137 -10.09 -14.76 -16.78
CA GLN A 137 -9.97 -15.87 -15.83
C GLN A 137 -10.05 -17.26 -16.49
N ARG A 138 -10.76 -17.39 -17.62
CA ARG A 138 -10.83 -18.66 -18.39
C ARG A 138 -9.46 -19.16 -18.86
N ASN A 139 -8.50 -18.24 -18.98
CA ASN A 139 -7.14 -18.52 -19.40
C ASN A 139 -6.18 -18.60 -18.21
N LEU A 140 -6.63 -18.45 -16.97
CA LEU A 140 -5.76 -18.56 -15.80
C LEU A 140 -5.28 -20.00 -15.63
N ILE A 141 -3.96 -20.18 -15.52
CA ILE A 141 -3.32 -21.49 -15.34
C ILE A 141 -2.90 -21.68 -13.88
N ALA A 142 -2.49 -20.61 -13.18
CA ALA A 142 -2.02 -20.67 -11.80
C ALA A 142 -2.32 -19.38 -11.02
N GLY A 143 -2.70 -19.52 -9.75
CA GLY A 143 -3.05 -18.41 -8.84
C GLY A 143 -1.89 -17.87 -7.99
N TYR A 144 -0.87 -18.70 -7.70
CA TYR A 144 0.36 -18.29 -7.02
C TYR A 144 1.30 -17.57 -8.01
N GLY A 145 0.98 -16.31 -8.28
CA GLY A 145 1.54 -15.54 -9.40
C GLY A 145 0.64 -15.71 -10.61
N VAL A 146 -0.03 -14.63 -11.00
CA VAL A 146 -1.13 -14.69 -11.96
C VAL A 146 -0.60 -15.04 -13.35
N VAL A 147 -0.71 -16.32 -13.75
CA VAL A 147 -0.23 -16.81 -15.05
C VAL A 147 -1.40 -17.11 -15.97
N TYR A 148 -1.43 -16.47 -17.13
CA TYR A 148 -2.45 -16.67 -18.17
C TYR A 148 -1.90 -17.49 -19.34
N LYS A 149 -2.74 -18.37 -19.89
CA LYS A 149 -2.59 -18.96 -21.20
C LYS A 149 -2.81 -17.90 -22.26
N GLY A 150 -1.93 -17.83 -23.25
CA GLY A 150 -2.10 -16.97 -24.41
C GLY A 150 -1.75 -17.66 -25.71
N THR A 151 -2.26 -17.11 -26.81
CA THR A 151 -1.87 -17.49 -28.17
C THR A 151 -1.51 -16.20 -28.94
N LEU A 152 -0.25 -16.07 -29.37
CA LEU A 152 0.19 -14.92 -30.15
C LEU A 152 -0.46 -14.90 -31.54
N SER A 153 -0.33 -13.78 -32.24
CA SER A 153 -0.78 -13.63 -33.62
C SER A 153 -0.15 -14.63 -34.60
N ASP A 154 1.06 -15.11 -34.30
CA ASP A 154 1.75 -16.15 -35.05
C ASP A 154 1.26 -17.58 -34.75
N GLY A 155 0.25 -17.74 -33.88
CA GLY A 155 -0.30 -19.03 -33.45
C GLY A 155 0.48 -19.70 -32.32
N THR A 156 1.57 -19.12 -31.84
CA THR A 156 2.37 -19.71 -30.76
C THR A 156 1.66 -19.63 -29.42
N LYS A 157 1.57 -20.76 -28.71
CA LYS A 157 1.05 -20.82 -27.35
C LYS A 157 2.09 -20.32 -26.35
N VAL A 158 1.67 -19.49 -25.40
CA VAL A 158 2.54 -18.92 -24.36
C VAL A 158 1.87 -18.95 -22.99
N ALA A 159 2.70 -18.90 -21.95
CA ALA A 159 2.30 -18.59 -20.59
C ALA A 159 2.73 -17.16 -20.26
N VAL A 160 1.79 -16.32 -19.80
CA VAL A 160 1.99 -14.91 -19.50
C VAL A 160 1.88 -14.71 -17.99
N LYS A 161 3.02 -14.53 -17.33
CA LYS A 161 3.08 -14.19 -15.89
C LYS A 161 2.84 -12.68 -15.73
N LYS A 162 1.68 -12.30 -15.19
CA LYS A 162 1.35 -10.92 -14.83
C LYS A 162 1.89 -10.64 -13.43
N ILE A 163 2.78 -9.65 -13.32
CA ILE A 163 3.29 -9.17 -12.04
C ILE A 163 2.45 -7.96 -11.62
N MET A 164 1.98 -7.97 -10.38
CA MET A 164 1.11 -6.95 -9.80
C MET A 164 1.91 -6.11 -8.80
N ASP A 165 1.49 -4.87 -8.55
CA ASP A 165 2.12 -3.94 -7.60
C ASP A 165 3.63 -3.78 -7.77
N LEU A 166 4.04 -3.23 -8.93
CA LEU A 166 5.41 -2.79 -9.12
C LEU A 166 5.60 -1.42 -8.43
N ASP A 167 5.97 -1.44 -7.16
CA ASP A 167 6.63 -0.29 -6.55
C ASP A 167 7.96 -0.02 -7.26
N SER A 168 8.50 1.20 -7.15
CA SER A 168 9.77 1.56 -7.79
C SER A 168 10.92 0.60 -7.46
N LYS A 169 10.97 0.08 -6.23
CA LYS A 169 11.94 -0.96 -5.82
C LYS A 169 11.66 -2.33 -6.45
N ARG A 170 10.39 -2.77 -6.47
CA ARG A 170 9.99 -4.07 -7.06
C ARG A 170 10.13 -4.09 -8.59
N GLY A 171 10.05 -2.93 -9.23
CA GLY A 171 10.34 -2.81 -10.65
C GLY A 171 11.77 -3.19 -10.99
N GLU A 172 12.75 -2.73 -10.20
CA GLU A 172 14.16 -3.08 -10.43
C GLU A 172 14.39 -4.59 -10.24
N GLU A 173 13.77 -5.19 -9.22
CA GLU A 173 13.78 -6.64 -8.99
C GLU A 173 13.21 -7.40 -10.18
N PHE A 174 12.11 -6.91 -10.78
CA PHE A 174 11.51 -7.51 -11.97
C PHE A 174 12.48 -7.53 -13.14
N PHE A 175 13.17 -6.43 -13.44
CA PHE A 175 14.08 -6.41 -14.58
C PHE A 175 15.33 -7.23 -14.36
N ASN A 176 15.82 -7.32 -13.12
CA ASN A 176 16.90 -8.24 -12.79
C ASN A 176 16.47 -9.72 -13.02
N GLU A 177 15.26 -10.10 -12.58
CA GLU A 177 14.71 -11.44 -12.86
C GLU A 177 14.61 -11.69 -14.38
N VAL A 178 14.08 -10.73 -15.14
CA VAL A 178 13.96 -10.83 -16.61
C VAL A 178 15.34 -10.94 -17.28
N GLU A 179 16.32 -10.16 -16.85
CA GLU A 179 17.69 -10.19 -17.37
C GLU A 179 18.36 -11.55 -17.11
N ILE A 180 18.26 -12.08 -15.89
CA ILE A 180 18.80 -13.38 -15.52
C ILE A 180 18.13 -14.49 -16.35
N ILE A 181 16.80 -14.55 -16.36
CA ILE A 181 16.06 -15.64 -17.03
C ILE A 181 16.22 -15.56 -18.55
N SER A 182 16.33 -14.37 -19.13
CA SER A 182 16.56 -14.23 -20.56
C SER A 182 17.97 -14.66 -21.00
N THR A 183 18.95 -14.65 -20.08
CA THR A 183 20.33 -15.07 -20.37
C THR A 183 20.51 -16.59 -20.25
N ILE A 184 19.72 -17.24 -19.40
CA ILE A 184 19.85 -18.66 -19.14
C ILE A 184 19.24 -19.48 -20.28
N LYS A 185 20.10 -20.20 -21.02
CA LYS A 185 19.71 -21.17 -22.05
C LYS A 185 20.12 -22.56 -21.62
N HIS A 186 19.15 -23.39 -21.25
CA HIS A 186 19.40 -24.77 -20.87
C HIS A 186 18.26 -25.68 -21.36
N ARG A 187 18.59 -26.91 -21.77
CA ARG A 187 17.63 -27.90 -22.32
C ARG A 187 16.44 -28.23 -21.40
N ASN A 188 16.62 -28.05 -20.09
CA ASN A 188 15.61 -28.36 -19.07
C ASN A 188 14.98 -27.09 -18.46
N LEU A 189 15.26 -25.90 -19.01
CA LEU A 189 14.66 -24.65 -18.56
C LEU A 189 13.85 -24.04 -19.71
N LEU A 190 12.64 -23.58 -19.39
CA LEU A 190 11.82 -22.88 -20.37
C LEU A 190 12.46 -21.53 -20.66
N PRO A 191 12.85 -21.25 -21.92
CA PRO A 191 13.45 -19.97 -22.27
C PRO A 191 12.39 -18.85 -22.19
N LEU A 192 12.79 -17.69 -21.67
CA LEU A 192 11.94 -16.51 -21.73
C LEU A 192 11.87 -16.01 -23.18
N ARG A 193 10.67 -16.02 -23.76
CA ARG A 193 10.46 -15.53 -25.13
C ARG A 193 10.52 -14.00 -25.23
N GLY A 194 10.05 -13.31 -24.19
CA GLY A 194 10.03 -11.86 -24.15
C GLY A 194 9.29 -11.31 -22.95
N CYS A 195 9.24 -9.99 -22.86
CA CYS A 195 8.56 -9.26 -21.79
C CYS A 195 7.86 -8.01 -22.32
N CYS A 196 6.97 -7.44 -21.51
CA CYS A 196 6.35 -6.15 -21.72
C CYS A 196 6.24 -5.42 -20.38
N ALA A 197 6.27 -4.09 -20.40
CA ALA A 197 5.99 -3.26 -19.24
C ALA A 197 5.05 -2.12 -19.65
N THR A 198 4.04 -1.84 -18.82
CA THR A 198 3.13 -0.70 -18.97
C THR A 198 2.88 -0.04 -17.62
N SER A 199 2.54 1.25 -17.63
CA SER A 199 2.11 2.02 -16.46
C SER A 199 0.61 2.03 -16.24
N ASP A 200 -0.15 1.42 -17.15
CA ASP A 200 -1.60 1.42 -17.04
C ASP A 200 -2.02 0.42 -15.98
N ASP A 201 -2.71 0.91 -14.95
CA ASP A 201 -3.46 0.10 -13.99
C ASP A 201 -4.53 -0.65 -14.79
N LEU A 202 -4.14 -1.79 -15.37
CA LEU A 202 -5.05 -2.75 -15.96
C LEU A 202 -5.85 -3.35 -14.81
N GLU A 203 -6.93 -2.64 -14.51
CA GLU A 203 -8.05 -2.89 -13.62
C GLU A 203 -8.53 -4.33 -13.80
N GLY A 204 -7.84 -5.25 -13.12
CA GLY A 204 -8.28 -6.61 -12.91
C GLY A 204 -8.71 -6.68 -11.46
N HIS A 205 -10.01 -6.88 -11.22
CA HIS A 205 -10.50 -7.25 -9.90
C HIS A 205 -9.84 -8.58 -9.48
N ILE A 206 -8.79 -8.47 -8.66
CA ILE A 206 -8.00 -9.61 -8.15
C ILE A 206 -8.72 -10.30 -6.97
N SER A 207 -9.75 -9.66 -6.41
CA SER A 207 -10.51 -10.18 -5.27
C SER A 207 -11.22 -11.51 -5.55
N GLU A 208 -11.37 -11.92 -6.82
CA GLU A 208 -11.98 -13.19 -7.22
C GLU A 208 -10.95 -14.28 -7.60
N VAL A 209 -9.67 -13.94 -7.75
CA VAL A 209 -8.64 -14.87 -8.26
C VAL A 209 -7.77 -15.47 -7.16
N LEU A 210 -7.75 -14.85 -5.98
CA LEU A 210 -7.13 -15.44 -4.81
C LEU A 210 -8.13 -16.43 -4.19
N ASP A 211 -7.81 -17.72 -4.27
CA ASP A 211 -8.62 -18.76 -3.64
C ASP A 211 -8.85 -18.40 -2.17
N ALA A 212 -10.12 -18.37 -1.74
CA ALA A 212 -10.50 -18.06 -0.37
C ALA A 212 -9.83 -19.03 0.63
N SER A 213 -9.44 -20.23 0.16
CA SER A 213 -8.63 -21.21 0.87
C SER A 213 -7.24 -20.73 1.31
N ILE A 214 -6.70 -19.65 0.73
CA ILE A 214 -5.41 -19.07 1.14
C ILE A 214 -5.63 -17.99 2.22
N ARG A 215 -6.81 -17.37 2.23
CA ARG A 215 -7.19 -16.33 3.20
C ARG A 215 -7.72 -16.93 4.51
N ASP A 216 -8.40 -18.07 4.41
CA ASP A 216 -8.79 -18.86 5.56
C ASP A 216 -7.66 -19.86 5.83
N GLY A 217 -6.97 -19.72 6.97
CA GLY A 217 -5.81 -20.52 7.30
C GLY A 217 -6.11 -22.01 7.14
N GLY A 218 -5.63 -22.59 6.02
CA GLY A 218 -5.83 -24.00 5.70
C GLY A 218 -5.34 -24.92 6.82
N PRO A 219 -5.69 -26.22 6.78
CA PRO A 219 -5.31 -27.16 7.84
C PRO A 219 -3.81 -27.06 8.08
N ARG A 220 -3.38 -26.77 9.31
CA ARG A 220 -1.97 -26.46 9.64
C ARG A 220 -0.96 -27.47 9.07
N GLY A 221 -1.37 -28.74 8.93
CA GLY A 221 -0.56 -29.80 8.33
C GLY A 221 -0.29 -29.65 6.82
N VAL A 222 -1.15 -28.95 6.07
CA VAL A 222 -0.91 -28.64 4.65
C VAL A 222 0.20 -27.61 4.55
N MET A 223 0.11 -26.50 5.29
CA MET A 223 1.16 -25.47 5.29
C MET A 223 2.52 -26.04 5.73
N GLU A 224 2.53 -26.89 6.77
CA GLU A 224 3.75 -27.55 7.24
C GLU A 224 4.39 -28.43 6.15
N ARG A 225 3.59 -29.23 5.42
CA ARG A 225 4.09 -30.02 4.30
C ARG A 225 4.69 -29.15 3.20
N PHE A 226 4.03 -28.05 2.83
CA PHE A 226 4.53 -27.14 1.80
C PHE A 226 5.86 -26.50 2.21
N VAL A 227 6.00 -26.10 3.47
CA VAL A 227 7.25 -25.53 4.01
C VAL A 227 8.38 -26.57 3.97
N LEU A 228 8.12 -27.80 4.43
CA LEU A 228 9.14 -28.86 4.46
C LEU A 228 9.60 -29.25 3.04
N VAL A 229 8.66 -29.42 2.10
CA VAL A 229 9.00 -29.68 0.69
C VAL A 229 9.78 -28.51 0.10
N GLY A 230 9.37 -27.26 0.39
CA GLY A 230 10.09 -26.06 -0.04
C GLY A 230 11.55 -26.03 0.45
N ILE A 231 11.80 -26.41 1.71
CA ILE A 231 13.16 -26.50 2.26
C ILE A 231 13.98 -27.58 1.55
N LEU A 232 13.40 -28.75 1.26
CA LEU A 232 14.06 -29.82 0.51
C LEU A 232 14.39 -29.39 -0.93
N CYS A 233 13.48 -28.68 -1.61
CA CYS A 233 13.71 -28.14 -2.95
C CYS A 233 14.81 -27.07 -2.96
N ALA A 234 14.94 -26.28 -1.89
CA ALA A 234 15.94 -25.24 -1.73
C ALA A 234 17.27 -25.75 -1.16
N HIS A 235 17.46 -27.07 -1.00
CA HIS A 235 18.63 -27.63 -0.33
C HIS A 235 19.94 -27.15 -0.96
N VAL A 236 20.95 -26.83 -0.13
CA VAL A 236 22.23 -26.24 -0.57
C VAL A 236 22.96 -27.18 -1.55
N MET A 237 22.90 -28.49 -1.29
CA MET A 237 23.42 -29.51 -2.21
C MET A 237 22.37 -29.91 -3.24
N VAL A 238 22.70 -29.75 -4.54
CA VAL A 238 21.82 -30.08 -5.67
C VAL A 238 21.44 -31.56 -5.69
N ALA A 239 22.36 -32.45 -5.30
CA ALA A 239 22.14 -33.89 -5.28
C ALA A 239 21.11 -34.37 -4.24
N LEU A 240 20.76 -33.53 -3.26
CA LEU A 240 19.77 -33.84 -2.22
C LEU A 240 18.41 -33.18 -2.47
N ARG A 241 18.28 -32.42 -3.56
CA ARG A 241 16.98 -31.84 -3.95
C ARG A 241 16.13 -32.94 -4.58
N PRO A 242 14.86 -33.07 -4.18
CA PRO A 242 13.95 -34.01 -4.82
C PRO A 242 13.73 -33.61 -6.27
N THR A 243 13.43 -34.60 -7.11
CA THR A 243 12.91 -34.33 -8.45
C THR A 243 11.55 -33.63 -8.36
N ILE A 244 11.16 -32.90 -9.40
CA ILE A 244 9.85 -32.23 -9.44
C ILE A 244 8.71 -33.22 -9.21
N SER A 245 8.81 -34.44 -9.77
CA SER A 245 7.83 -35.51 -9.56
C SER A 245 7.75 -36.00 -8.12
N GLU A 246 8.89 -36.10 -7.42
CA GLU A 246 8.90 -36.47 -6.00
C GLU A 246 8.35 -35.34 -5.14
N ALA A 247 8.71 -34.09 -5.43
CA ALA A 247 8.16 -32.93 -4.74
C ALA A 247 6.63 -32.84 -4.89
N LEU A 248 6.08 -33.12 -6.07
CA LEU A 248 4.64 -33.16 -6.31
C LEU A 248 3.96 -34.27 -5.51
N LYS A 249 4.52 -35.49 -5.52
CA LYS A 249 3.99 -36.59 -4.70
C LYS A 249 4.03 -36.30 -3.19
N MET A 250 5.06 -35.58 -2.71
CA MET A 250 5.15 -35.13 -1.32
C MET A 250 4.05 -34.10 -0.97
N LEU A 251 3.71 -33.23 -1.93
CA LEU A 251 2.66 -32.20 -1.77
C LEU A 251 1.25 -32.78 -1.87
N GLU A 252 1.03 -33.76 -2.75
CA GLU A 252 -0.23 -34.50 -2.92
C GLU A 252 -0.50 -35.46 -1.75
N GLY A 253 0.55 -35.83 -1.02
CA GLY A 253 0.50 -36.70 0.14
C GLY A 253 0.66 -38.19 -0.16
N ASP A 254 1.05 -38.51 -1.39
CA ASP A 254 1.32 -39.88 -1.86
C ASP A 254 2.57 -40.49 -1.24
N ILE A 255 3.50 -39.65 -0.79
CA ILE A 255 4.75 -40.08 -0.13
C ILE A 255 5.05 -39.19 1.09
N ASP A 256 5.65 -39.79 2.10
CA ASP A 256 6.08 -39.08 3.30
C ASP A 256 7.31 -38.20 3.03
N ILE A 257 7.31 -37.02 3.65
CA ILE A 257 8.42 -36.08 3.53
C ILE A 257 9.60 -36.60 4.38
N PRO A 258 10.79 -36.82 3.80
CA PRO A 258 11.97 -37.23 4.55
C PRO A 258 12.26 -36.24 5.67
N ARG A 259 12.61 -36.74 6.87
CA ARG A 259 13.01 -35.86 7.97
C ARG A 259 14.23 -35.05 7.54
N LEU A 260 14.10 -33.72 7.62
CA LEU A 260 15.22 -32.83 7.38
C LEU A 260 16.35 -33.19 8.35
N PRO A 261 17.58 -33.42 7.87
CA PRO A 261 18.72 -33.60 8.76
C PRO A 261 18.89 -32.31 9.58
N ASP A 262 19.26 -32.45 10.86
CA ASP A 262 19.52 -31.31 11.73
C ASP A 262 20.51 -30.36 11.05
N ARG A 263 20.18 -29.05 11.09
CA ARG A 263 20.96 -27.98 10.46
C ARG A 263 22.46 -28.20 10.71
N PRO A 264 23.31 -28.37 9.68
CA PRO A 264 24.75 -28.27 9.91
C PRO A 264 25.06 -26.86 10.41
N LEU A 265 25.88 -26.78 11.48
CA LEU A 265 26.31 -25.53 12.11
C LEU A 265 26.75 -24.49 11.06
N PRO A 266 26.52 -23.19 11.32
CA PRO A 266 26.85 -22.14 10.36
C PRO A 266 28.33 -22.21 10.00
N LEU A 267 28.60 -22.34 8.70
CA LEU A 267 29.91 -22.19 8.09
C LEU A 267 30.40 -20.76 8.33
N SER A 268 31.10 -20.55 9.44
CA SER A 268 32.03 -19.44 9.57
C SER A 268 33.21 -19.65 8.62
N HIS A 269 33.66 -18.55 8.04
CA HIS A 269 34.32 -18.44 6.74
C HIS A 269 35.81 -18.87 6.68
N GLU A 270 36.25 -19.84 7.49
CA GLU A 270 37.67 -20.23 7.61
C GLU A 270 38.01 -21.63 7.06
N SER A 271 37.05 -22.55 7.03
CA SER A 271 37.33 -23.98 6.82
C SER A 271 37.50 -24.42 5.36
N PHE A 272 37.19 -23.56 4.38
CA PHE A 272 37.49 -23.84 2.96
C PHE A 272 38.97 -23.58 2.58
N ARG A 273 39.73 -22.87 3.42
CA ARG A 273 41.16 -22.60 3.16
C ARG A 273 42.06 -23.76 3.58
N SER A 274 41.70 -24.52 4.62
CA SER A 274 42.56 -25.60 5.14
C SER A 274 42.56 -26.86 4.26
N SER A 275 41.46 -27.15 3.54
CA SER A 275 41.36 -28.34 2.68
C SER A 275 42.14 -28.21 1.37
N LEU A 276 42.42 -26.99 0.91
CA LEU A 276 43.26 -26.72 -0.27
C LEU A 276 44.75 -26.70 0.04
N LEU A 277 45.14 -26.50 1.31
CA LEU A 277 46.53 -26.57 1.77
C LEU A 277 46.94 -27.99 2.20
N SER A 278 45.99 -28.82 2.65
CA SER A 278 46.27 -30.21 3.06
C SER A 278 46.35 -31.21 1.90
N SER A 279 45.96 -30.83 0.67
CA SER A 279 46.03 -31.70 -0.52
C SER A 279 47.35 -31.58 -1.29
N ARG A 280 48.32 -30.78 -0.82
CA ARG A 280 49.63 -30.60 -1.48
C ARG A 280 50.77 -31.45 -0.91
N SER A 281 50.47 -32.42 -0.05
CA SER A 281 51.49 -33.28 0.57
C SER A 281 51.07 -34.74 0.60
N THR A 282 50.95 -35.37 -0.57
CA THR A 282 51.13 -36.83 -0.75
C THR A 282 51.15 -37.16 -2.25
N SER A 283 52.34 -37.14 -2.85
CA SER A 283 52.63 -37.83 -4.10
C SER A 283 54.06 -38.34 -4.00
N THR A 284 54.20 -39.51 -3.38
CA THR A 284 55.45 -40.25 -3.25
C THR A 284 55.73 -40.95 -4.58
N THR A 285 56.78 -40.50 -5.25
CA THR A 285 57.35 -41.06 -6.47
C THR A 285 57.81 -42.52 -6.27
N THR A 286 57.24 -43.45 -7.03
CA THR A 286 57.82 -44.79 -7.25
C THR A 286 58.74 -44.72 -8.47
N ARG A 287 60.03 -45.03 -8.28
CA ARG A 287 61.06 -45.15 -9.34
C ARG A 287 61.07 -46.56 -9.92
N LEU A 288 61.22 -46.64 -11.24
CA LEU A 288 61.75 -47.79 -11.97
C LEU A 288 63.24 -47.97 -11.68
N ARG A 289 63.61 -49.10 -11.08
CA ARG A 289 64.57 -50.10 -11.60
C ARG A 289 64.40 -51.39 -10.84
#